data_AF-A0A8S3XH58-F1
#
_entry.id   AF-A0A8S3XH58-F1
#
_cell.length_a   1.000
_cell.length_b   1.000
_cell.length_c   1.000
_cell.angle_alpha   90.00
_cell.angle_beta   90.00
_cell.angle_gamma   90.00
#
_symmetry.space_group_name_H-M   'P 1'
#
loop_
_entity.id
_entity.type
_entity.pdbx_description
1 polymer ?
#
loop_
_entity_poly.entity_id
_entity_poly.type
_entity_poly.pdbx_seq_one_letter_code
_entity_poly.pdbx_strand_id
1 'polypeptide(L)'
;MRSKIEEFLNRCQSFLIELSNQFLQRLPVQDNFLKDLSFVNPQNAVYGEFRTLIRILKRFPNIVATENKQIVNNEYMELKLDVSVSNVLSTSSSTSETFMVDKFWSEVSQICNANSKPKYSNLSRFVKQMMIPPLSNAKVERIFSDINRIKNQD
;
A
#
# COMPACT_ATOMS: atom_id res chain seq x y z
N MET A 1 -24.48 -35.16 0.00
CA MET A 1 -23.61 -34.31 0.85
C MET A 1 -22.37 -33.83 0.08
N ARG A 2 -21.62 -34.71 -0.62
CA ARG A 2 -20.48 -34.33 -1.48
C ARG A 2 -20.82 -33.32 -2.60
N SER A 3 -21.92 -33.51 -3.33
CA SER A 3 -22.31 -32.60 -4.44
C SER A 3 -22.61 -31.17 -3.98
N LYS A 4 -23.12 -30.97 -2.74
CA LYS A 4 -23.35 -29.62 -2.19
C LYS A 4 -22.05 -28.90 -1.84
N ILE A 5 -21.03 -29.65 -1.43
CA ILE A 5 -19.69 -29.11 -1.13
C ILE A 5 -19.00 -28.72 -2.44
N GLU A 6 -19.09 -29.55 -3.48
CA GLU A 6 -18.55 -29.22 -4.81
C GLU A 6 -19.22 -27.98 -5.42
N GLU A 7 -20.54 -27.87 -5.33
CA GLU A 7 -21.25 -26.66 -5.75
C GLU A 7 -20.79 -25.41 -4.98
N PHE A 8 -20.59 -25.53 -3.66
CA PHE A 8 -20.10 -24.41 -2.85
C PHE A 8 -18.70 -23.99 -3.26
N LEU A 9 -17.77 -24.94 -3.42
CA LEU A 9 -16.41 -24.67 -3.85
C LEU A 9 -16.36 -24.04 -5.25
N ASN A 10 -17.19 -24.51 -6.18
CA ASN A 10 -17.30 -23.92 -7.52
C ASN A 10 -17.83 -22.47 -7.49
N ARG A 11 -18.76 -22.16 -6.58
CA ARG A 11 -19.22 -20.78 -6.38
C ARG A 11 -18.13 -19.90 -5.79
N CYS A 12 -17.38 -20.39 -4.80
CA CYS A 12 -16.23 -19.68 -4.24
C CYS A 12 -15.16 -19.43 -5.31
N GLN A 13 -14.85 -20.42 -6.14
CA GLN A 13 -13.91 -20.28 -7.24
C GLN A 13 -14.41 -19.23 -8.25
N SER A 14 -15.67 -19.32 -8.67
CA SER A 14 -16.28 -18.37 -9.61
C SER A 14 -16.27 -16.95 -9.04
N PHE A 15 -16.55 -16.80 -7.74
CA PHE A 15 -16.46 -15.52 -7.03
C PHE A 15 -15.03 -14.97 -7.05
N LEU A 16 -14.01 -15.79 -6.75
CA LEU A 16 -12.61 -15.36 -6.76
C LEU A 16 -12.12 -14.99 -8.17
N ILE A 17 -12.58 -15.72 -9.20
CA ILE A 17 -12.30 -15.40 -10.61
C ILE A 17 -12.91 -14.03 -10.96
N GLU A 18 -14.20 -13.84 -10.66
CA GLU A 18 -14.88 -12.59 -10.96
C GLU A 18 -14.30 -11.42 -10.18
N LEU A 19 -13.98 -11.62 -8.89
CA LEU A 19 -13.27 -10.66 -8.06
C LEU A 19 -11.96 -10.24 -8.73
N SER A 20 -11.16 -11.20 -9.20
CA SER A 20 -9.89 -10.92 -9.87
C SER A 20 -10.08 -10.14 -11.18
N ASN A 21 -11.07 -10.49 -11.99
CA ASN A 21 -11.41 -9.77 -13.21
C ASN A 21 -11.82 -8.32 -12.93
N GLN A 22 -12.71 -8.13 -11.94
CA GLN A 22 -13.18 -6.83 -11.48
C GLN A 22 -12.05 -5.98 -10.90
N PHE A 23 -11.09 -6.59 -10.20
CA PHE A 23 -9.87 -5.93 -9.74
C PHE A 23 -8.99 -5.47 -10.89
N LEU A 24 -8.72 -6.34 -11.86
CA LEU A 24 -7.87 -6.02 -13.01
C LEU A 24 -8.45 -4.87 -13.85
N GLN A 25 -9.78 -4.78 -13.95
CA GLN A 25 -10.46 -3.67 -14.64
C GLN A 25 -10.34 -2.33 -13.90
N ARG A 26 -10.31 -2.34 -12.57
CA ARG A 26 -10.24 -1.11 -11.74
C ARG A 26 -8.82 -0.68 -11.42
N LEU A 27 -7.87 -1.62 -11.45
CA LEU A 27 -6.47 -1.30 -11.29
C LEU A 27 -5.98 -0.58 -12.55
N PRO A 28 -5.25 0.54 -12.42
CA PRO A 28 -4.69 1.24 -13.56
C PRO A 28 -3.43 0.50 -14.05
N VAL A 29 -3.58 -0.75 -14.52
CA VAL A 29 -2.45 -1.64 -14.90
C VAL A 29 -1.66 -1.07 -16.08
N GLN A 30 -2.30 -0.26 -16.92
CA GLN A 30 -1.66 0.44 -18.04
C GLN A 30 -0.97 1.75 -17.63
N ASP A 31 -1.20 2.26 -16.41
CA ASP A 31 -0.54 3.46 -15.91
C ASP A 31 0.84 3.11 -15.35
N ASN A 32 1.83 3.96 -15.63
CA ASN A 32 3.16 3.85 -15.03
C ASN A 32 3.14 4.03 -13.51
N PHE A 33 2.01 4.41 -12.92
CA PHE A 33 1.81 4.47 -11.47
C PHE A 33 2.25 3.19 -10.73
N LEU A 34 1.92 1.99 -11.23
CA LEU A 34 2.32 0.75 -10.56
C LEU A 34 3.83 0.54 -10.60
N LYS A 35 4.51 1.03 -11.65
CA LYS A 35 5.98 1.06 -11.71
C LYS A 35 6.53 2.09 -10.73
N ASP A 36 5.87 3.24 -10.61
CA ASP A 36 6.26 4.26 -9.65
C ASP A 36 6.17 3.71 -8.21
N LEU A 37 5.17 2.89 -7.87
CA LEU A 37 5.06 2.20 -6.57
C LEU A 37 6.16 1.17 -6.27
N SER A 38 7.06 0.89 -7.22
CA SER A 38 8.20 -0.02 -6.98
C SER A 38 9.06 0.37 -5.78
N PHE A 39 9.09 1.66 -5.39
CA PHE A 39 9.79 2.16 -4.21
C PHE A 39 9.27 1.57 -2.89
N VAL A 40 8.04 1.05 -2.86
CA VAL A 40 7.46 0.38 -1.68
C VAL A 40 8.15 -0.96 -1.41
N ASN A 41 8.71 -1.59 -2.43
CA ASN A 41 9.53 -2.79 -2.22
C ASN A 41 10.80 -2.40 -1.43
N PRO A 42 11.10 -3.06 -0.29
CA PRO A 42 12.26 -2.73 0.53
C PRO A 42 13.60 -2.74 -0.21
N GLN A 43 13.80 -3.67 -1.16
CA GLN A 43 15.02 -3.71 -1.97
C GLN A 43 15.16 -2.45 -2.84
N ASN A 44 14.06 -2.01 -3.44
CA ASN A 44 14.05 -0.79 -4.25
C ASN A 44 14.07 0.48 -3.39
N ALA A 45 13.55 0.43 -2.18
CA ALA A 45 13.61 1.53 -1.23
C ALA A 45 15.05 1.85 -0.86
N VAL A 46 15.85 0.81 -0.57
CA VAL A 46 17.25 0.95 -0.12
C VAL A 46 18.22 1.06 -1.30
N TYR A 47 18.15 0.14 -2.27
CA TYR A 47 19.13 0.03 -3.36
C TYR A 47 18.62 0.52 -4.71
N GLY A 48 17.32 0.84 -4.83
CA GLY A 48 16.73 1.22 -6.11
C GLY A 48 17.16 2.60 -6.59
N GLU A 49 17.20 2.78 -7.92
CA GLU A 49 17.55 4.05 -8.56
C GLU A 49 16.50 5.16 -8.42
N PHE A 50 15.37 4.88 -7.76
CA PHE A 50 14.23 5.80 -7.71
C PHE A 50 14.64 7.15 -7.09
N ARG A 51 14.75 8.21 -7.90
CA ARG A 51 15.42 9.45 -7.46
C ARG A 51 14.54 10.38 -6.64
N THR A 52 13.22 10.30 -6.78
CA THR A 52 12.32 11.26 -6.10
C THR A 52 10.87 10.76 -6.03
N LEU A 53 10.27 10.91 -4.85
CA LEU A 53 8.85 10.60 -4.63
C LEU A 53 7.90 11.72 -5.12
N ILE A 54 8.43 12.88 -5.56
CA ILE A 54 7.62 14.07 -5.87
C ILE A 54 6.55 13.80 -6.93
N ARG A 55 6.86 12.98 -7.96
CA ARG A 55 5.88 12.62 -9.00
C ARG A 55 4.68 11.87 -8.44
N ILE A 56 4.93 10.92 -7.54
CA ILE A 56 3.88 10.13 -6.88
C ILE A 56 3.12 10.99 -5.89
N LEU A 57 3.82 11.76 -5.06
CA LEU A 57 3.20 12.63 -4.05
C LEU A 57 2.26 13.66 -4.67
N LYS A 58 2.56 14.15 -5.88
CA LYS A 58 1.64 15.04 -6.63
C LYS A 58 0.31 14.37 -7.00
N ARG A 59 0.28 13.06 -7.22
CA ARG A 59 -0.95 12.30 -7.55
C ARG A 59 -1.86 12.11 -6.33
N PHE A 60 -1.35 12.21 -5.10
CA PHE A 60 -2.11 11.97 -3.86
C PHE A 60 -2.14 13.19 -2.92
N PRO A 61 -2.73 14.32 -3.34
CA PRO A 61 -2.85 15.51 -2.49
C PRO A 61 -3.69 15.27 -1.22
N ASN A 62 -4.60 14.29 -1.27
CA ASN A 62 -5.46 13.92 -0.13
C ASN A 62 -4.72 13.11 0.95
N ILE A 63 -3.57 12.52 0.62
CA ILE A 63 -2.80 11.69 1.55
C ILE A 63 -1.66 12.51 2.17
N VAL A 64 -0.99 13.33 1.36
CA VAL A 64 0.09 14.22 1.79
C VAL A 64 -0.22 15.64 1.33
N ALA A 65 -0.46 16.52 2.31
CA ALA A 65 -0.64 17.95 2.08
C ALA A 65 0.54 18.53 1.31
N THR A 66 0.30 19.55 0.47
CA THR A 66 1.31 20.07 -0.45
C THR A 66 2.55 20.59 0.28
N GLU A 67 2.41 21.21 1.46
CA GLU A 67 3.54 21.64 2.28
C GLU A 67 4.42 20.47 2.79
N ASN A 68 3.85 19.27 2.97
CA ASN A 68 4.54 18.12 3.56
C ASN A 68 5.19 17.20 2.50
N LYS A 69 4.95 17.44 1.21
CA LYS A 69 5.52 16.61 0.12
C LYS A 69 7.04 16.63 0.11
N GLN A 70 7.63 17.80 0.38
CA GLN A 70 9.09 17.91 0.43
C GLN A 70 9.67 17.15 1.62
N ILE A 71 8.98 17.16 2.77
CA ILE A 71 9.39 16.43 3.97
C ILE A 71 9.43 14.92 3.68
N VAL A 72 8.37 14.37 3.09
CA VAL A 72 8.31 12.93 2.73
C VAL A 72 9.42 12.58 1.73
N ASN A 73 9.67 13.44 0.74
CA ASN A 73 10.74 13.20 -0.23
C ASN A 73 12.14 13.24 0.42
N ASN A 74 12.38 14.18 1.35
CA ASN A 74 13.64 14.28 2.07
C ASN A 74 13.87 13.05 2.95
N GLU A 75 12.85 12.62 3.71
CA GLU A 75 12.90 11.38 4.50
C GLU A 75 13.27 10.16 3.64
N TYR A 76 12.72 10.07 2.43
CA TYR A 76 13.05 8.98 1.50
C TYR A 76 14.51 9.04 1.00
N MET A 77 15.04 10.23 0.74
CA MET A 77 16.44 10.39 0.32
C MET A 77 17.41 10.07 1.47
N GLU A 78 17.07 10.49 2.69
CA GLU A 78 17.85 10.18 3.89
C GLU A 78 17.85 8.67 4.20
N LEU A 79 16.70 8.01 4.02
CA LEU A 79 16.54 6.57 4.23
C LEU A 79 17.55 5.74 3.45
N LYS A 80 17.87 6.14 2.21
CA LYS A 80 18.83 5.42 1.34
C LYS A 80 20.26 5.42 1.87
N LEU A 81 20.60 6.42 2.68
CA LEU A 81 21.94 6.58 3.25
C LEU A 81 22.01 6.07 4.70
N ASP A 82 20.89 5.64 5.26
CA ASP A 82 20.81 5.25 6.67
C ASP A 82 21.14 3.75 6.86
N VAL A 83 22.28 3.52 7.52
CA VAL A 83 22.76 2.17 7.85
C VAL A 83 21.75 1.39 8.70
N SER A 84 20.98 2.06 9.58
CA SER A 84 19.95 1.40 10.38
C SER A 84 18.86 0.77 9.51
N VAL A 85 18.54 1.38 8.37
CA VAL A 85 17.55 0.87 7.42
C VAL A 85 18.11 -0.32 6.63
N SER A 86 19.36 -0.24 6.20
CA SER A 86 20.05 -1.37 5.54
C SER A 86 20.16 -2.60 6.45
N ASN A 87 20.37 -2.38 7.76
CA ASN A 87 20.35 -3.44 8.76
C ASN A 87 18.97 -4.09 8.88
N VAL A 88 17.90 -3.28 8.95
CA VAL A 88 16.50 -3.76 8.96
C VAL A 88 16.21 -4.63 7.72
N LEU A 89 16.66 -4.21 6.54
CA LEU A 89 16.52 -4.98 5.30
C LEU A 89 17.22 -6.35 5.40
N SER A 90 18.44 -6.36 5.95
CA SER A 90 19.27 -7.55 6.06
C SER A 90 18.68 -8.55 7.07
N THR A 91 18.22 -8.08 8.22
CA THR A 91 17.55 -8.90 9.25
C THR A 91 16.19 -9.42 8.77
N SER A 92 15.47 -8.64 7.96
CA SER A 92 14.17 -9.06 7.40
C SER A 92 14.30 -10.12 6.29
N SER A 93 15.49 -10.27 5.70
CA SER A 93 15.73 -11.16 4.55
C SER A 93 16.15 -12.59 4.91
N SER A 94 16.45 -12.87 6.18
CA SER A 94 16.98 -14.17 6.64
C SER A 94 15.92 -15.24 6.87
N THR A 95 14.63 -14.91 6.80
CA THR A 95 13.53 -15.88 6.90
C THR A 95 12.95 -16.12 5.52
N SER A 96 13.11 -17.35 5.02
CA SER A 96 12.64 -17.82 3.72
C SER A 96 11.18 -17.44 3.44
N GLU A 97 10.92 -17.03 2.20
CA GLU A 97 9.62 -16.95 1.54
C GLU A 97 8.69 -15.77 1.93
N THR A 98 8.57 -14.84 0.98
CA THR A 98 7.78 -13.60 1.02
C THR A 98 8.44 -12.49 1.84
N PHE A 99 9.09 -11.56 1.13
CA PHE A 99 9.55 -10.30 1.71
C PHE A 99 8.35 -9.59 2.33
N MET A 100 8.25 -9.61 3.66
CA MET A 100 7.16 -8.95 4.39
C MET A 100 7.38 -7.43 4.33
N VAL A 101 6.93 -6.85 3.22
CA VAL A 101 6.98 -5.39 2.95
C VAL A 101 6.41 -4.62 4.15
N ASP A 102 5.35 -5.13 4.74
CA ASP A 102 4.70 -4.62 5.94
C ASP A 102 5.63 -4.64 7.16
N LYS A 103 6.35 -5.74 7.40
CA LYS A 103 7.31 -5.86 8.50
C LYS A 103 8.46 -4.87 8.34
N PHE A 104 9.03 -4.76 7.14
CA PHE A 104 10.09 -3.80 6.85
C PHE A 104 9.66 -2.36 7.15
N TRP A 105 8.52 -1.91 6.61
CA TRP A 105 8.05 -0.54 6.83
C TRP A 105 7.53 -0.31 8.27
N SER A 106 7.17 -1.38 8.99
CA SER A 106 6.90 -1.32 10.43
C SER A 106 8.17 -1.05 11.22
N GLU A 107 9.25 -1.80 10.96
CA GLU A 107 10.55 -1.62 11.62
C GLU A 107 11.18 -0.27 11.29
N VAL A 108 11.13 0.18 10.03
CA VAL A 108 11.57 1.52 9.62
C VAL A 108 10.81 2.62 10.39
N SER A 109 9.52 2.41 10.66
CA SER A 109 8.72 3.39 11.41
C SER A 109 9.10 3.52 12.89
N GLN A 110 9.84 2.55 13.44
CA GLN A 110 10.36 2.58 14.80
C GLN A 110 11.75 3.22 14.92
N ILE A 111 12.43 3.48 13.80
CA ILE A 111 13.75 4.12 13.80
C ILE A 111 13.58 5.54 14.35
N CYS A 112 14.29 5.84 15.43
CA CYS A 112 14.27 7.13 16.10
C CYS A 112 15.54 7.93 15.79
N ASN A 113 15.40 9.25 15.76
CA ASN A 113 16.53 10.16 15.75
C ASN A 113 17.15 10.32 17.15
N ALA A 114 18.23 11.11 17.26
CA ALA A 114 18.92 11.38 18.52
C ALA A 114 18.02 11.95 19.64
N ASN A 115 16.87 12.53 19.28
CA ASN A 115 15.89 13.07 20.23
C ASN A 115 14.76 12.07 20.55
N SER A 116 14.96 10.79 20.26
CA SER A 116 13.96 9.72 20.46
C SER A 116 12.64 9.95 19.72
N LYS A 117 12.63 10.75 18.64
CA LYS A 117 11.46 10.95 17.79
C LYS A 117 11.55 10.07 16.55
N PRO A 118 10.42 9.52 16.04
CA PRO A 118 10.42 8.71 14.83
C PRO A 118 10.99 9.49 13.62
N LYS A 119 12.05 8.96 13.02
CA LYS A 119 12.83 9.63 11.97
C LYS A 119 12.09 9.66 10.63
N TYR A 120 11.37 8.59 10.30
CA TYR A 120 10.70 8.39 9.01
C TYR A 120 9.17 8.40 9.10
N SER A 121 8.62 9.19 10.04
CA SER A 121 7.20 9.14 10.37
C SER A 121 6.28 9.46 9.17
N ASN A 122 6.64 10.44 8.35
CA ASN A 122 5.81 10.89 7.23
C ASN A 122 5.89 9.89 6.08
N LEU A 123 7.09 9.41 5.77
CA LEU A 123 7.33 8.38 4.78
C LEU A 123 6.64 7.06 5.13
N SER A 124 6.82 6.56 6.36
CA SER A 124 6.17 5.32 6.81
C SER A 124 4.65 5.45 6.77
N ARG A 125 4.08 6.60 7.14
CA ARG A 125 2.64 6.85 7.00
C ARG A 125 2.20 6.80 5.54
N PHE A 126 2.93 7.46 4.65
CA PHE A 126 2.62 7.48 3.22
C PHE A 126 2.67 6.08 2.61
N VAL A 127 3.72 5.30 2.88
CA VAL A 127 3.85 3.94 2.36
C VAL A 127 2.73 3.03 2.86
N LYS A 128 2.41 3.06 4.16
CA LYS A 128 1.31 2.27 4.72
C LYS A 128 -0.02 2.57 4.01
N GLN A 129 -0.26 3.81 3.61
CA GLN A 129 -1.46 4.19 2.82
C GLN A 129 -1.41 3.67 1.38
N MET A 130 -0.22 3.63 0.76
CA MET A 130 -0.04 3.06 -0.59
C MET A 130 -0.20 1.54 -0.64
N MET A 131 0.07 0.85 0.48
CA MET A 131 -0.10 -0.60 0.59
C MET A 131 -1.55 -1.04 0.76
N ILE A 132 -2.46 -0.12 1.10
CA ILE A 132 -3.88 -0.40 1.18
C ILE A 132 -4.45 -0.28 -0.24
N PRO A 133 -4.86 -1.38 -0.89
CA PRO A 133 -5.50 -1.24 -2.19
C PRO A 133 -6.78 -0.42 -2.02
N PRO A 134 -7.21 0.35 -3.03
CA PRO A 134 -8.50 1.02 -3.01
C PRO A 134 -9.63 -0.02 -3.14
N LEU A 135 -9.77 -0.87 -2.12
CA LEU A 135 -10.73 -1.97 -2.06
C LEU A 135 -12.15 -1.48 -1.83
N SER A 136 -12.30 -0.24 -1.36
CA SER A 136 -13.54 0.18 -0.74
C SER A 136 -14.33 1.09 -1.67
N ASN A 137 -15.15 0.44 -2.52
CA ASN A 137 -16.44 1.02 -2.89
C ASN A 137 -17.42 1.01 -1.70
N ALA A 138 -17.05 0.57 -0.48
CA ALA A 138 -17.98 0.52 0.65
C ALA A 138 -18.58 1.88 1.00
N LYS A 139 -17.92 3.00 0.67
CA LYS A 139 -18.53 4.34 0.73
C LYS A 139 -19.66 4.49 -0.30
N VAL A 140 -19.45 4.03 -1.52
CA VAL A 140 -20.42 4.04 -2.61
C VAL A 140 -21.55 3.04 -2.31
N GLU A 141 -21.25 1.84 -1.83
CA GLU A 141 -22.24 0.83 -1.40
C GLU A 141 -23.05 1.28 -0.18
N ARG A 142 -22.44 2.02 0.76
CA ARG A 142 -23.17 2.66 1.86
C ARG A 142 -24.15 3.71 1.34
N ILE A 143 -23.71 4.58 0.42
CA ILE A 143 -24.59 5.55 -0.24
C ILE A 143 -25.71 4.84 -1.03
N PHE A 144 -25.41 3.77 -1.76
CA PHE A 144 -26.43 2.97 -2.46
C PHE A 144 -27.39 2.27 -1.49
N SER A 145 -26.91 1.81 -0.33
CA SER A 145 -27.76 1.23 0.72
C SER A 145 -28.68 2.27 1.33
N ASP A 146 -28.17 3.47 1.58
CA ASP A 146 -28.96 4.60 2.08
C ASP A 146 -30.03 5.04 1.05
N ILE A 147 -29.66 5.12 -0.24
CA ILE A 147 -30.59 5.43 -1.34
C ILE A 147 -31.64 4.32 -1.50
N ASN A 148 -31.26 3.03 -1.44
CA ASN A 148 -32.21 1.92 -1.50
C ASN A 148 -33.15 1.90 -0.29
N ARG A 149 -32.68 2.32 0.89
CA ARG A 149 -33.54 2.44 2.07
C ARG A 149 -34.62 3.50 1.89
N ILE A 150 -34.30 4.61 1.23
CA ILE A 150 -35.27 5.67 0.89
C ILE A 150 -36.25 5.17 -0.17
N LYS A 151 -35.77 4.43 -1.17
CA LYS A 151 -36.60 3.92 -2.28
C LYS A 151 -37.60 2.84 -1.90
N ASN A 152 -37.33 2.10 -0.83
CA ASN A 152 -38.15 0.96 -0.36
C ASN A 152 -39.00 1.30 0.87
N GLN A 153 -39.12 2.59 1.22
CA GLN A 153 -39.96 3.09 2.30
C GLN A 153 -41.30 3.69 1.81
N ASP A 154 -41.60 3.56 0.52
CA ASP A 154 -42.93 3.71 -0.09
C ASP A 154 -43.46 2.34 -0.54
#